data_AF-A0A7J2JH20-F1
#
_entry.id   AF-A0A7J2JH20-F1
#
_cell.length_a   1.000
_cell.length_b   1.000
_cell.length_c   1.000
_cell.angle_alpha   90.00
_cell.angle_beta   90.00
_cell.angle_gamma   90.00
#
_symmetry.space_group_name_H-M   'P 1'
#
loop_
_entity.id
_entity.type
_entity.pdbx_description
1 polymer ?
#
loop_
_entity_poly.entity_id
_entity_poly.type
_entity_poly.pdbx_seq_one_letter_code
_entity_poly.pdbx_strand_id
1 'polypeptide(L)'
;MSFLDLQAIKSIIERAYSEGRNRLLEPEAKQICKLAGLPVDDWHVAKTADEAVNYASRLGYPVVMKIVSPQVVHKSDVGGVMLNLD
;
A
#
# COMPACT_ATOMS: atom_id res chain seq x y z
N MET A 1 24.35 -8.19 -1.91
CA MET A 1 23.91 -6.81 -1.61
C MET A 1 23.05 -6.38 -2.79
N SER A 2 21.72 -6.31 -2.63
CA SER A 2 20.86 -5.85 -3.72
C SER A 2 21.11 -4.37 -3.94
N PHE A 3 21.51 -4.00 -5.15
CA PHE A 3 21.60 -2.60 -5.53
C PHE A 3 20.20 -1.99 -5.44
N LEU A 4 20.10 -0.88 -4.72
CA LEU A 4 18.89 -0.07 -4.59
C LEU A 4 18.39 0.33 -5.98
N ASP A 5 17.14 0.00 -6.34
CA ASP A 5 16.56 0.42 -7.62
C ASP A 5 16.09 1.88 -7.53
N LEU A 6 17.06 2.79 -7.63
CA LEU A 6 16.85 4.23 -7.55
C LEU A 6 15.94 4.75 -8.67
N GLN A 7 15.95 4.11 -9.85
CA GLN A 7 15.12 4.53 -10.97
C GLN A 7 13.64 4.20 -10.70
N ALA A 8 13.35 2.97 -10.24
CA ALA A 8 12.00 2.60 -9.86
C ALA A 8 11.47 3.48 -8.70
N ILE A 9 12.29 3.71 -7.67
CA ILE A 9 11.92 4.57 -6.53
C ILE A 9 11.61 6.00 -7.00
N LYS A 10 12.48 6.58 -7.84
CA LYS A 10 12.29 7.92 -8.39
C LYS A 10 11.00 8.04 -9.19
N SER A 11 10.67 7.05 -10.01
CA SER A 11 9.44 7.05 -10.80
C SER A 11 8.16 7.09 -9.94
N ILE A 12 8.15 6.39 -8.80
CA ILE A 12 7.01 6.40 -7.86
C ILE A 12 6.82 7.79 -7.26
N ILE A 13 7.92 8.43 -6.84
CA ILE A 13 7.90 9.77 -6.25
C ILE A 13 7.49 10.83 -7.29
N GLU A 14 8.04 10.75 -8.51
CA GLU A 14 7.70 11.67 -9.60
C GLU A 14 6.22 11.56 -9.99
N ARG A 15 5.64 10.35 -10.01
CA ARG A 15 4.20 10.16 -10.22
C ARG A 15 3.37 10.83 -9.12
N ALA A 16 3.79 10.73 -7.86
CA ALA A 16 3.08 11.41 -6.78
C ALA A 16 3.06 12.94 -6.98
N TYR A 17 4.20 13.51 -7.37
CA TYR A 17 4.29 14.94 -7.67
C TYR A 17 3.49 15.34 -8.90
N SER A 18 3.49 14.55 -9.98
CA SER A 18 2.73 14.88 -11.19
C SER A 18 1.22 14.85 -10.97
N GLU A 19 0.75 14.05 -10.00
CA GLU A 19 -0.63 14.03 -9.52
C GLU A 19 -0.95 15.16 -8.52
N GLY A 20 -0.03 16.10 -8.29
CA GLY A 20 -0.21 17.22 -7.37
C GLY A 20 -0.17 16.83 -5.89
N ARG A 21 0.32 15.64 -5.56
CA ARG A 21 0.43 15.14 -4.18
C ARG A 21 1.81 15.49 -3.62
N ASN A 22 1.85 15.90 -2.36
CA ASN A 22 3.08 16.08 -1.58
C ASN A 22 3.36 14.89 -0.64
N ARG A 23 2.69 13.76 -0.88
CA ARG A 23 2.75 12.55 -0.07
C ARG A 23 2.48 11.30 -0.91
N LEU A 24 3.07 10.20 -0.48
CA LEU A 24 2.84 8.87 -1.05
C LEU A 24 1.58 8.25 -0.45
N LEU A 25 0.91 7.40 -1.24
CA LEU A 25 -0.07 6.45 -0.71
C LEU A 25 0.67 5.29 -0.01
N GLU A 26 0.00 4.61 0.92
CA GLU A 26 0.60 3.47 1.65
C GLU A 26 1.18 2.37 0.71
N PRO A 27 0.51 1.96 -0.38
CA PRO A 27 1.08 1.02 -1.35
C PRO A 27 2.38 1.51 -2.01
N GLU A 28 2.48 2.81 -2.28
CA GLU A 28 3.65 3.41 -2.91
C GLU A 28 4.83 3.43 -1.93
N ALA A 29 4.58 3.81 -0.67
CA ALA A 29 5.59 3.78 0.38
C ALA A 29 6.10 2.35 0.64
N LYS A 30 5.19 1.36 0.74
CA LYS A 30 5.57 -0.05 0.89
C LYS A 30 6.39 -0.56 -0.29
N GLN A 31 6.04 -0.17 -1.52
CA GLN A 31 6.79 -0.54 -2.71
C GLN A 31 8.21 0.05 -2.67
N ILE A 32 8.38 1.31 -2.26
CA ILE A 32 9.70 1.93 -2.08
C ILE A 32 10.51 1.18 -1.02
N CYS A 33 9.91 0.87 0.13
CA CYS A 33 10.59 0.08 1.17
C CYS A 33 11.08 -1.27 0.62
N LYS A 34 10.23 -1.99 -0.13
CA LYS A 34 10.60 -3.26 -0.77
C LYS A 34 11.75 -3.10 -1.76
N LEU A 35 11.69 -2.08 -2.64
CA LEU A 35 12.78 -1.75 -3.58
C LEU A 35 14.07 -1.33 -2.88
N ALA A 36 13.97 -0.84 -1.64
CA ALA A 36 15.09 -0.51 -0.78
C ALA A 36 15.63 -1.67 0.06
N GLY A 37 15.09 -2.88 -0.11
CA GLY A 37 15.49 -4.05 0.67
C GLY A 37 15.03 -3.98 2.13
N LEU A 38 14.08 -3.10 2.45
CA LEU A 38 13.46 -3.04 3.76
C LEU A 38 12.29 -4.04 3.82
N PRO A 39 12.16 -4.81 4.91
CA PRO A 39 11.05 -5.73 5.08
C PRO A 39 9.72 -4.97 5.15
N VAL A 40 8.71 -5.50 4.47
CA VAL A 40 7.31 -5.06 4.54
C VAL A 40 6.43 -6.29 4.65
N ASP A 41 5.31 -6.17 5.35
CA ASP A 41 4.25 -7.18 5.38
C ASP A 41 3.68 -7.41 3.98
N ASP A 42 3.22 -8.62 3.66
CA ASP A 42 2.56 -8.90 2.37
C ASP A 42 1.27 -8.07 2.22
N TRP A 43 1.05 -7.52 1.03
CA TRP A 43 -0.04 -6.59 0.79
C TRP A 43 -0.54 -6.61 -0.66
N HIS A 44 -1.80 -6.18 -0.83
CA HIS A 44 -2.42 -6.00 -2.13
C HIS A 44 -3.39 -4.82 -2.11
N VAL A 45 -3.46 -4.10 -3.23
CA VAL A 45 -4.49 -3.08 -3.46
C VAL A 45 -5.62 -3.74 -4.24
N ALA A 46 -6.63 -4.18 -3.52
CA ALA A 46 -7.86 -4.69 -4.12
C ALA A 46 -8.71 -3.52 -4.64
N LYS A 47 -9.23 -3.65 -5.87
CA LYS A 47 -10.16 -2.69 -6.50
C LYS A 47 -11.61 -3.15 -6.43
N THR A 48 -11.84 -4.40 -6.07
CA THR A 48 -13.17 -5.00 -5.90
C THR A 48 -13.21 -5.84 -4.63
N ALA A 49 -14.41 -6.13 -4.14
CA ALA A 49 -14.61 -7.03 -3.01
C ALA A 49 -14.06 -8.44 -3.32
N ASP A 50 -14.29 -8.95 -4.54
CA ASP A 50 -13.79 -10.26 -4.96
C ASP A 50 -12.26 -10.32 -4.97
N GLU A 51 -11.56 -9.28 -5.43
CA GLU A 51 -10.11 -9.20 -5.35
C GLU A 51 -9.62 -9.23 -3.90
N ALA A 52 -10.31 -8.53 -2.99
CA ALA A 52 -9.99 -8.50 -1.57
C ALA A 52 -10.12 -9.90 -0.94
N VAL A 53 -11.26 -10.57 -1.15
CA VAL A 53 -11.52 -11.93 -0.62
C VAL A 53 -10.54 -12.94 -1.19
N ASN A 54 -10.28 -12.89 -2.50
CA ASN A 54 -9.34 -13.79 -3.16
C ASN A 54 -7.91 -13.61 -2.64
N TYR A 55 -7.48 -12.37 -2.38
CA TYR A 55 -6.16 -12.11 -1.83
C TYR A 55 -6.07 -12.49 -0.34
N ALA A 56 -7.07 -12.15 0.47
CA ALA A 56 -7.12 -12.52 1.89
C ALA A 56 -7.04 -14.04 2.08
N SER A 57 -7.77 -14.80 1.26
CA SER A 57 -7.74 -16.28 1.29
C SER A 57 -6.35 -16.86 0.97
N ARG A 58 -5.53 -16.16 0.18
CA ARG A 58 -4.14 -16.56 -0.11
C ARG A 58 -3.16 -16.11 0.97
N LEU A 59 -3.38 -14.94 1.56
CA LEU A 59 -2.55 -14.37 2.62
C LEU A 59 -2.70 -15.15 3.94
N GLY A 60 -3.92 -15.62 4.22
CA GLY A 60 -4.31 -16.20 5.49
C GLY A 60 -4.93 -15.17 6.43
N TYR A 61 -5.78 -15.65 7.33
CA TYR A 61 -6.55 -14.84 8.29
C TYR A 61 -5.92 -14.87 9.70
N PRO A 62 -6.17 -13.84 10.54
CA PRO A 62 -6.95 -12.63 10.25
C PRO A 62 -6.20 -11.62 9.37
N VAL A 63 -6.95 -10.83 8.60
CA VAL A 63 -6.40 -9.75 7.75
C VAL A 63 -6.79 -8.35 8.23
N VAL A 64 -6.05 -7.36 7.74
CA VAL A 64 -6.33 -5.94 7.92
C VAL A 64 -6.68 -5.33 6.57
N MET A 65 -7.78 -4.59 6.49
CA MET A 65 -8.17 -3.83 5.31
C MET A 65 -8.10 -2.33 5.60
N LYS A 66 -7.49 -1.57 4.69
CA LYS A 66 -7.36 -0.11 4.81
C LYS A 66 -7.74 0.58 3.51
N ILE A 67 -8.45 1.70 3.59
CA ILE A 67 -8.75 2.54 2.44
C ILE A 67 -7.47 3.12 1.84
N VAL A 68 -7.39 3.15 0.50
CA VAL A 68 -6.32 3.82 -0.23
C VAL A 68 -6.93 5.01 -0.97
N SER A 69 -6.74 6.21 -0.43
CA SER A 69 -7.28 7.44 -1.01
C SER A 69 -6.33 8.63 -0.75
N PRO A 70 -6.03 9.47 -1.76
CA PRO A 70 -5.30 10.71 -1.56
C PRO A 70 -5.97 11.69 -0.59
N GLN A 71 -7.30 11.62 -0.47
CA GLN A 71 -8.11 12.49 0.39
C GLN A 71 -8.13 12.02 1.85
N VAL A 72 -7.82 10.75 2.13
CA VAL A 72 -7.88 10.16 3.48
C VAL A 72 -6.47 9.85 3.98
N VAL A 73 -5.91 10.76 4.77
CA VAL A 73 -4.59 10.57 5.41
C VAL A 73 -4.75 9.75 6.69
N HIS A 74 -5.60 10.24 7.60
CA HIS A 74 -5.89 9.59 8.86
C HIS A 74 -7.03 8.60 8.66
N LYS A 75 -6.68 7.42 8.15
CA LYS A 75 -7.64 6.37 7.79
C LYS A 75 -8.54 5.96 8.95
N SER A 76 -7.96 5.81 10.15
CA SER A 76 -8.71 5.42 11.34
C SER A 76 -9.81 6.44 11.70
N ASP A 77 -9.55 7.73 11.54
CA ASP A 77 -10.48 8.82 11.88
C ASP A 77 -11.77 8.78 11.05
N VAL A 78 -11.72 8.15 9.87
CA VAL A 78 -12.88 7.98 8.98
C VAL A 78 -13.41 6.54 8.95
N GLY A 79 -12.96 5.67 9.86
CA GLY A 79 -13.32 4.25 9.84
C GLY A 79 -12.72 3.48 8.65
N GLY A 80 -11.71 4.04 8.00
CA GLY A 80 -11.02 3.48 6.84
C GLY A 80 -9.96 2.43 7.19
N VAL A 81 -9.97 1.88 8.41
CA VAL A 81 -9.14 0.77 8.86
C VAL A 81 -10.06 -0.25 9.53
N MET A 82 -10.08 -1.47 8.99
CA MET A 82 -10.77 -2.61 9.55
C MET A 82 -9.72 -3.66 9.96
N LEU A 83 -9.78 -4.08 11.22
CA LEU A 83 -8.87 -5.06 11.82
C LEU A 83 -9.61 -6.37 12.09
N ASN A 84 -8.89 -7.47 12.25
CA ASN A 84 -9.43 -8.78 12.64
C ASN A 84 -10.55 -9.26 11.71
N LEU A 85 -10.33 -9.16 10.40
CA LEU A 85 -11.25 -9.72 9.40
C LEU A 85 -10.90 -11.19 9.16
N ASP A 86 -11.90 -12.06 9.21
CA ASP A 86 -11.82 -13.52 9.09
C ASP A 86 -12.54 -14.06 7.84
#